data_AF-A0A7S3YKR3-F1
#
_entry.id   AF-A0A7S3YKR3-F1
#
_cell.length_a   1.000
_cell.length_b   1.000
_cell.length_c   1.000
_cell.angle_alpha   90.00
_cell.angle_beta   90.00
_cell.angle_gamma   90.00
#
_symmetry.space_group_name_H-M   'P 1'
#
loop_
_entity.id
_entity.type
_entity.pdbx_description
1 polymer ?
#
loop_
_entity_poly.entity_id
_entity_poly.type
_entity_poly.pdbx_seq_one_letter_code
_entity_poly.pdbx_strand_id
1 'polypeptide(L)'
;MGKKKKKTAVREEEKPWCFYCERIFEDEKVLIQHQKSKHFKCHVCNKKLSTAGGMVVHCLQVHKETIKNVHNAIKERDTTDYEIYGMEGVPQEAVDEHRAKLYGEAPPPKKAKASNTLLDDPPPPLPGQAP
;
A
#
# COMPACT_ATOMS: atom_id res chain seq x y z
N MET A 1 -27.41 -3.89 -24.45
CA MET A 1 -27.02 -4.73 -23.29
C MET A 1 -25.81 -4.11 -22.59
N GLY A 2 -25.81 -3.95 -21.27
CA GLY A 2 -24.59 -3.59 -20.52
C GLY A 2 -24.85 -2.65 -19.36
N LYS A 3 -24.86 -3.18 -18.13
CA LYS A 3 -24.78 -2.46 -16.84
C LYS A 3 -24.90 -3.47 -15.67
N LYS A 4 -23.91 -4.35 -15.51
CA LYS A 4 -23.79 -5.25 -14.34
C LYS A 4 -22.39 -5.25 -13.69
N LYS A 5 -21.50 -4.31 -14.04
CA LYS A 5 -20.13 -4.26 -13.48
C LYS A 5 -19.96 -3.46 -12.18
N LYS A 6 -20.95 -2.65 -11.76
CA LYS A 6 -20.77 -1.74 -10.61
C LYS A 6 -20.88 -2.40 -9.23
N LYS A 7 -21.69 -3.46 -9.05
CA LYS A 7 -21.84 -4.11 -7.73
C LYS A 7 -20.69 -5.04 -7.35
N THR A 8 -19.97 -5.59 -8.33
CA THR A 8 -18.82 -6.46 -8.10
C THR A 8 -17.55 -5.68 -7.75
N ALA A 9 -17.37 -4.49 -8.34
CA ALA A 9 -16.20 -3.63 -8.06
C ALA A 9 -16.17 -3.08 -6.62
N VAL A 10 -17.33 -2.77 -6.03
CA VAL A 10 -17.43 -2.27 -4.63
C VAL A 10 -17.06 -3.36 -3.62
N ARG A 11 -17.23 -4.64 -3.95
CA ARG A 11 -16.74 -5.74 -3.11
C ARG A 11 -15.23 -5.96 -3.26
N GLU A 12 -14.61 -5.36 -4.26
CA GLU A 12 -13.20 -5.52 -4.60
C GLU A 12 -12.33 -4.43 -3.94
N GLU A 13 -12.86 -3.22 -3.72
CA GLU A 13 -12.17 -2.13 -2.99
C GLU A 13 -11.92 -2.43 -1.50
N GLU A 14 -12.75 -3.25 -0.87
CA GLU A 14 -12.60 -3.65 0.54
C GLU A 14 -11.60 -4.81 0.71
N LYS A 15 -11.19 -5.42 -0.41
CA LYS A 15 -10.38 -6.63 -0.38
C LYS A 15 -8.89 -6.32 -0.45
N PRO A 16 -8.07 -6.93 0.43
CA PRO A 16 -6.63 -6.72 0.40
C PRO A 16 -6.01 -7.27 -0.89
N TRP A 17 -5.11 -6.50 -1.49
CA TRP A 17 -4.48 -6.83 -2.76
C TRP A 17 -2.95 -6.77 -2.69
N CYS A 18 -2.28 -7.52 -3.55
CA CYS A 18 -0.82 -7.59 -3.54
C CYS A 18 -0.20 -6.52 -4.43
N PHE A 19 0.60 -5.64 -3.84
CA PHE A 19 1.35 -4.61 -4.57
C PHE A 19 2.18 -5.14 -5.75
N TYR A 20 2.82 -6.30 -5.57
CA TYR A 20 3.78 -6.84 -6.53
C TYR A 20 3.12 -7.55 -7.73
N CYS A 21 1.95 -8.17 -7.55
CA CYS A 21 1.29 -8.97 -8.58
C CYS A 21 -0.18 -8.63 -8.83
N GLU A 22 -0.70 -7.57 -8.20
CA GLU A 22 -2.08 -7.06 -8.31
C GLU A 22 -3.19 -8.07 -7.99
N ARG A 23 -2.85 -9.21 -7.39
CA ARG A 23 -3.86 -10.21 -6.99
C ARG A 23 -4.64 -9.74 -5.78
N ILE A 24 -5.96 -9.90 -5.85
CA ILE A 24 -6.90 -9.61 -4.77
C ILE A 24 -7.09 -10.86 -3.91
N PHE A 25 -7.13 -10.67 -2.60
CA PHE A 25 -7.31 -11.69 -1.58
C PHE A 25 -8.51 -11.34 -0.70
N GLU A 26 -9.08 -12.32 -0.02
CA GLU A 26 -10.22 -12.10 0.88
C GLU A 26 -9.78 -11.58 2.25
N ASP A 27 -8.55 -11.92 2.65
CA ASP A 27 -7.98 -11.64 3.96
C ASP A 27 -6.54 -11.13 3.88
N GLU A 28 -6.21 -10.19 4.77
CA GLU A 28 -4.86 -9.63 4.83
C GLU A 28 -3.83 -10.70 5.24
N LYS A 29 -4.21 -11.63 6.12
CA LYS A 29 -3.34 -12.76 6.50
C LYS A 29 -2.97 -13.62 5.30
N VAL A 30 -3.92 -13.86 4.39
CA VAL A 30 -3.70 -14.63 3.17
C VAL A 30 -2.80 -13.86 2.22
N LEU A 31 -3.01 -12.55 2.08
CA LEU A 31 -2.13 -11.66 1.32
C LEU A 31 -0.68 -11.69 1.87
N ILE A 32 -0.49 -11.56 3.19
CA ILE A 32 0.83 -11.60 3.83
C ILE A 32 1.50 -12.96 3.55
N GLN A 33 0.78 -14.06 3.68
CA GLN A 33 1.32 -15.39 3.39
C GLN A 33 1.67 -15.58 1.91
N HIS A 34 0.88 -14.99 1.02
CA HIS A 34 1.20 -14.93 -0.40
C HIS A 34 2.50 -14.16 -0.66
N GLN A 35 2.65 -12.95 -0.10
CA GLN A 35 3.89 -12.16 -0.21
C GLN A 35 5.12 -12.95 0.25
N LYS A 36 5.05 -13.60 1.41
CA LYS A 36 6.14 -14.43 1.97
C LYS A 36 6.54 -15.62 1.10
N SER A 37 5.56 -16.25 0.44
CA SER A 37 5.79 -17.48 -0.33
C SER A 37 6.14 -17.23 -1.79
N LYS A 38 5.64 -16.15 -2.40
CA LYS A 38 5.86 -15.80 -3.80
C LYS A 38 6.94 -14.75 -4.02
N HIS A 39 6.93 -13.67 -3.25
CA HIS A 39 7.77 -12.49 -3.49
C HIS A 39 9.02 -12.49 -2.59
N PHE A 40 8.88 -12.86 -1.33
CA PHE A 40 9.97 -12.83 -0.34
C PHE A 40 10.65 -14.19 -0.16
N LYS A 41 10.83 -14.91 -1.27
CA LYS A 41 11.47 -16.22 -1.30
C LYS A 41 12.88 -16.07 -1.85
N CYS A 42 13.90 -16.44 -1.06
CA CYS A 42 15.27 -16.53 -1.54
C CYS A 42 15.36 -17.59 -2.65
N HIS A 43 15.91 -17.24 -3.82
CA HIS A 43 16.09 -18.20 -4.92
C HIS A 43 17.21 -19.21 -4.65
N VAL A 44 18.17 -18.89 -3.78
CA VAL A 44 19.30 -19.78 -3.46
C VAL A 44 18.90 -20.85 -2.46
N CYS A 45 18.45 -20.45 -1.27
CA CYS A 45 18.13 -21.41 -0.19
C CYS A 45 16.63 -21.66 0.00
N ASN A 46 15.76 -21.08 -0.84
CA ASN A 46 14.30 -21.19 -0.75
C ASN A 46 13.71 -20.72 0.59
N LYS A 47 14.49 -19.99 1.40
CA LYS A 47 14.03 -19.41 2.67
C LYS A 47 12.97 -18.34 2.41
N LYS A 48 11.90 -18.39 3.20
CA LYS A 48 10.80 -17.42 3.18
C LYS A 48 11.10 -16.34 4.22
N LEU A 49 11.09 -15.09 3.80
CA LEU A 49 11.31 -13.92 4.64
C LEU A 49 10.00 -13.15 4.80
N SER A 50 9.92 -12.31 5.83
CA SER A 50 8.69 -11.56 6.14
C SER A 50 8.53 -10.26 5.36
N THR A 51 9.63 -9.71 4.83
CA THR A 51 9.68 -8.40 4.16
C THR A 51 10.67 -8.43 2.99
N ALA A 52 10.51 -7.50 2.05
CA ALA A 52 11.43 -7.30 0.93
C ALA A 52 12.85 -6.99 1.42
N GLY A 53 12.99 -6.03 2.35
CA GLY A 53 14.28 -5.70 2.97
C GLY A 53 14.93 -6.90 3.65
N GLY A 54 14.15 -7.75 4.35
CA GLY A 54 14.66 -8.97 4.97
C GLY A 54 15.17 -9.98 3.95
N MET A 55 14.54 -10.11 2.78
CA MET A 55 15.04 -10.95 1.68
C MET A 55 16.34 -10.41 1.09
N VAL A 56 16.44 -9.10 0.87
CA VAL A 56 17.66 -8.46 0.33
C VAL A 56 18.83 -8.63 1.29
N VAL A 57 18.64 -8.31 2.56
CA VAL A 57 19.66 -8.47 3.61
C VAL A 57 20.05 -9.94 3.75
N HIS A 58 19.09 -10.85 3.72
CA HIS A 58 19.37 -12.29 3.77
C HIS A 58 20.25 -12.75 2.61
N CYS A 59 19.93 -12.36 1.37
CA CYS A 59 20.75 -12.73 0.22
C CYS A 59 22.14 -12.09 0.29
N LEU A 60 22.22 -10.83 0.73
CA LEU A 60 23.49 -10.11 0.88
C LEU A 60 24.38 -10.71 1.97
N GLN A 61 23.82 -11.12 3.11
CA GLN A 61 24.58 -11.63 4.25
C GLN A 61 24.92 -13.12 4.12
N VAL A 62 23.96 -13.94 3.69
CA VAL A 62 24.11 -15.41 3.64
C VAL A 62 24.71 -15.88 2.33
N HIS A 63 24.29 -15.26 1.23
CA HIS A 63 24.69 -15.67 -0.12
C HIS A 63 25.68 -14.71 -0.78
N LYS A 64 25.98 -13.56 -0.15
CA LYS A 64 26.80 -12.48 -0.72
C LYS A 64 26.27 -12.02 -2.08
N GLU A 65 24.95 -12.10 -2.27
CA GLU A 65 24.28 -11.73 -3.51
C GLU A 65 23.36 -10.53 -3.30
N THR A 66 23.50 -9.53 -4.16
CA THR A 66 22.74 -8.28 -4.06
C THR A 66 21.47 -8.36 -4.89
N ILE A 67 20.34 -8.59 -4.22
CA ILE A 67 19.01 -8.55 -4.84
C ILE A 67 18.51 -7.10 -4.79
N LYS A 68 18.31 -6.48 -5.96
CA LYS A 68 17.78 -5.10 -6.04
C LYS A 68 16.29 -5.06 -6.39
N ASN A 69 15.77 -6.17 -6.92
CA ASN A 69 14.43 -6.29 -7.46
C ASN A 69 13.74 -7.54 -6.92
N VAL A 70 12.46 -7.43 -6.58
CA VAL A 70 11.61 -8.53 -6.16
C VAL A 70 11.28 -9.40 -7.36
N HIS A 71 11.59 -10.70 -7.25
CA HIS A 71 11.25 -11.66 -8.29
C HIS A 71 9.73 -11.78 -8.44
N ASN A 72 9.27 -11.96 -9.68
CA ASN A 72 7.85 -12.17 -9.99
C ASN A 72 6.94 -10.96 -9.70
N ALA A 73 7.53 -9.75 -9.61
CA ALA A 73 6.82 -8.48 -9.50
C ALA A 73 6.69 -7.77 -10.87
N ILE A 74 5.75 -6.84 -10.97
CA ILE A 74 5.57 -5.97 -12.14
C ILE A 74 6.79 -5.02 -12.23
N LYS A 75 7.33 -4.79 -13.44
CA LYS A 75 8.56 -4.01 -13.73
C LYS A 75 8.54 -2.55 -13.25
N GLU A 76 7.39 -2.01 -12.87
CA GLU A 76 7.23 -0.65 -12.35
C GLU A 76 7.06 -0.65 -10.82
N ARG A 77 7.03 -1.84 -10.19
CA ARG A 77 6.75 -2.06 -8.77
C ARG A 77 7.60 -3.19 -8.17
N ASP A 78 8.74 -3.51 -8.77
CA ASP A 78 9.67 -4.55 -8.30
C ASP A 78 10.70 -4.04 -7.29
N THR A 79 10.68 -2.74 -6.96
CA THR A 79 11.60 -2.14 -6.00
C THR A 79 11.46 -2.76 -4.60
N THR A 80 12.59 -3.11 -3.99
CA THR A 80 12.65 -3.65 -2.62
C THR A 80 12.66 -2.59 -1.51
N ASP A 81 12.64 -1.31 -1.90
CA ASP A 81 12.76 -0.14 -1.02
C ASP A 81 11.47 0.13 -0.22
N TYR A 82 10.32 -0.26 -0.78
CA TYR A 82 9.03 -0.09 -0.10
C TYR A 82 8.83 -1.16 0.99
N GLU A 83 8.64 -0.72 2.23
CA GLU A 83 8.29 -1.56 3.37
C GLU A 83 6.80 -1.94 3.37
N ILE A 84 6.41 -2.78 2.41
CA ILE A 84 5.02 -3.21 2.24
C ILE A 84 4.78 -4.48 3.05
N TYR A 85 3.86 -4.40 4.01
CA TYR A 85 3.37 -5.53 4.80
C TYR A 85 1.85 -5.62 4.71
N GLY A 86 1.34 -6.61 3.98
CA GLY A 86 -0.10 -6.65 3.67
C GLY A 86 -0.49 -5.45 2.81
N MET A 87 -1.38 -4.59 3.32
CA MET A 87 -1.72 -3.29 2.71
C MET A 87 -1.01 -2.09 3.39
N GLU A 88 -0.34 -2.31 4.51
CA GLU A 88 0.40 -1.25 5.20
C GLU A 88 1.71 -0.96 4.43
N GLY A 89 2.01 0.31 4.19
CA GLY A 89 3.19 0.75 3.43
C GLY A 89 3.02 0.83 1.91
N VAL A 90 1.82 0.52 1.37
CA VAL A 90 1.55 0.70 -0.08
C VAL A 90 1.44 2.20 -0.40
N PRO A 91 2.23 2.74 -1.35
CA PRO A 91 2.15 4.15 -1.72
C PRO A 91 0.77 4.49 -2.28
N GLN A 92 0.22 5.66 -1.92
CA GLN A 92 -1.13 6.06 -2.34
C GLN A 92 -1.29 6.10 -3.86
N GLU A 93 -0.23 6.41 -4.62
CA GLU A 93 -0.26 6.39 -6.08
C GLU A 93 -0.63 5.00 -6.63
N ALA A 94 -0.08 3.93 -6.04
CA ALA A 94 -0.39 2.57 -6.47
C ALA A 94 -1.81 2.14 -6.07
N VAL A 95 -2.32 2.66 -4.94
CA VAL A 95 -3.72 2.44 -4.53
C VAL A 95 -4.68 3.14 -5.48
N ASP A 96 -4.37 4.38 -5.87
CA ASP A 96 -5.18 5.16 -6.79
C ASP A 96 -5.16 4.54 -8.20
N GLU A 97 -4.00 4.08 -8.68
CA GLU A 97 -3.90 3.36 -9.95
C GLU A 97 -4.71 2.06 -9.93
N HIS A 98 -4.60 1.26 -8.88
CA HIS A 98 -5.38 0.03 -8.75
C HIS A 98 -6.87 0.33 -8.77
N ARG A 99 -7.29 1.36 -8.02
CA ARG A 99 -8.68 1.82 -8.01
C ARG A 99 -9.15 2.34 -9.37
N ALA A 100 -8.31 3.10 -10.07
CA ALA A 100 -8.60 3.61 -11.41
C ALA A 100 -8.75 2.46 -12.42
N LYS A 101 -7.90 1.43 -12.33
CA LYS A 101 -8.02 0.20 -13.14
C LYS A 101 -9.34 -0.54 -12.87
N LEU A 102 -9.78 -0.63 -11.62
CA LEU A 102 -11.05 -1.30 -11.28
C LEU A 102 -12.29 -0.52 -11.73
N TYR A 103 -12.26 0.81 -11.62
CA TYR A 103 -13.44 1.65 -11.87
C TYR A 103 -13.48 2.32 -13.24
N GLY A 104 -12.38 2.33 -13.99
CA GLY A 104 -12.31 2.79 -15.37
C GLY A 104 -12.46 4.29 -15.59
N GLU A 105 -12.76 5.11 -14.57
CA GLU A 105 -12.47 6.56 -14.52
C GLU A 105 -12.89 7.17 -13.16
N ALA A 106 -12.15 8.22 -12.77
CA ALA A 106 -12.28 9.12 -11.62
C ALA A 106 -11.79 8.62 -10.23
N PRO A 107 -10.81 9.31 -9.62
CA PRO A 107 -10.41 9.08 -8.24
C PRO A 107 -11.59 9.39 -7.30
N PRO A 108 -11.66 8.74 -6.12
CA PRO A 108 -12.62 9.13 -5.09
C PRO A 108 -12.42 10.61 -4.76
N PRO A 109 -13.50 11.37 -4.45
CA PRO A 109 -13.30 12.61 -3.74
C PRO A 109 -12.52 12.26 -2.47
N LYS A 110 -11.32 12.84 -2.33
CA LYS A 110 -10.53 12.81 -1.10
C LYS A 110 -11.52 13.06 0.03
N LYS A 111 -11.83 12.04 0.85
CA LYS A 111 -12.52 12.29 2.11
C LYS A 111 -11.54 13.16 2.88
N ALA A 112 -11.81 14.45 2.86
CA ALA A 112 -11.12 15.43 3.67
C ALA A 112 -10.99 14.80 5.05
N LYS A 113 -9.77 14.64 5.53
CA LYS A 113 -9.56 14.41 6.94
C LYS A 113 -10.28 15.58 7.61
N ALA A 114 -11.42 15.28 8.22
CA ALA A 114 -11.98 16.12 9.26
C ALA A 114 -10.98 16.03 10.41
N SER A 115 -9.88 16.76 10.29
CA SER A 115 -9.07 17.16 11.42
C SER A 115 -9.97 18.05 12.25
N ASN A 116 -10.63 17.41 13.21
CA ASN A 116 -11.30 18.04 14.32
C ASN A 116 -10.22 18.69 15.21
N THR A 117 -9.65 19.80 14.75
CA THR A 117 -8.96 20.75 15.62
C THR A 117 -10.04 21.69 16.15
N LEU A 118 -10.52 21.32 17.34
CA LEU A 118 -11.25 22.22 18.23
C LEU A 118 -10.52 23.56 18.34
N LEU A 119 -11.26 24.62 17.99
CA LEU A 119 -11.25 25.94 18.62
C LEU A 119 -9.92 26.71 18.59
N ASP A 120 -9.73 27.46 17.49
CA ASP A 120 -9.00 28.73 17.52
C ASP A 120 -9.95 29.77 18.14
N ASP A 121 -9.80 30.03 19.44
CA ASP A 121 -10.44 31.17 20.11
C ASP A 121 -9.45 32.34 20.08
N PRO A 122 -9.77 33.48 19.43
CA PRO A 122 -8.88 34.64 19.43
C PRO A 122 -8.90 35.32 20.81
N PRO A 123 -7.74 35.75 21.34
CA PRO A 123 -7.70 36.46 22.63
C PRO A 123 -8.51 37.77 22.54
N PRO A 124 -9.25 38.15 23.60
CA PRO A 124 -10.04 39.38 23.62
C PRO A 124 -9.13 40.64 23.55
N PRO A 125 -9.58 41.72 22.89
CA PRO A 125 -8.82 42.95 22.81
C PRO A 125 -8.74 43.64 24.18
N LEU A 126 -7.53 44.03 24.57
CA LEU A 126 -7.26 44.90 25.71
C LEU A 126 -7.89 46.29 25.44
N PRO A 127 -8.74 46.83 26.32
CA PRO A 127 -9.18 48.21 26.18
C PRO A 127 -8.06 49.17 26.62
N GLY A 128 -7.57 49.96 25.66
CA GLY A 128 -6.68 51.09 25.91
C GLY A 128 -7.39 52.27 26.57
N GLN A 129 -6.60 53.00 27.37
CA GLN A 129 -6.65 54.44 27.75
C GLN A 129 -7.84 55.27 27.24
N ALA A 130 -8.52 56.05 28.08
CA ALA A 130 -8.12 57.38 28.62
C ALA A 130 -9.39 57.99 29.31
N PRO A 131 -9.39 59.19 29.95
CA PRO A 131 -8.35 60.21 30.12
C PRO A 131 -7.80 60.38 31.55
#